data_AF-A0A4Z1BXA3-F1
#
_entry.id   AF-A0A4Z1BXA3-F1
#
_cell.length_a   1.000
_cell.length_b   1.000
_cell.length_c   1.000
_cell.angle_alpha   90.00
_cell.angle_beta   90.00
_cell.angle_gamma   90.00
#
_symmetry.space_group_name_H-M   'P 1'
#
loop_
_entity.id
_entity.type
_entity.pdbx_description
1 polymer ?
#
loop_
_entity_poly.entity_id
_entity_poly.type
_entity_poly.pdbx_seq_one_letter_code
_entity_poly.pdbx_strand_id
1 'polypeptide(L)'
;MTRTGALGVVAALVLGAAVLTGQGAANAAPDRLQVARTGTDAVVIKVPARGDTLAVGSRLRGAVYTWSKGDPPCDPTGSTVYAGHAWRAGNGVADRWGRLRRGDVVRVAGCRFEVTRREYWPAKRRMGSLYSVSGPARIVLVGCKPDDYSRRTVVFARKVGR
;
A
#
# COMPACT_ATOMS: atom_id res chain seq x y z
N MET A 1 75.85 -36.38 -18.35
CA MET A 1 74.86 -35.33 -18.02
C MET A 1 73.48 -35.98 -18.02
N THR A 2 73.02 -36.52 -16.89
CA THR A 2 71.98 -35.93 -15.98
C THR A 2 70.64 -35.69 -16.71
N ARG A 3 69.65 -36.61 -16.70
CA ARG A 3 68.61 -36.96 -15.68
C ARG A 3 67.61 -35.83 -15.35
N THR A 4 66.31 -36.20 -15.32
CA THR A 4 65.16 -35.57 -14.61
C THR A 4 64.57 -34.28 -15.23
N GLY A 5 63.25 -34.01 -15.26
CA GLY A 5 62.05 -34.59 -14.63
C GLY A 5 60.76 -34.01 -15.26
N ALA A 6 59.60 -34.66 -15.05
CA ALA A 6 58.50 -34.22 -14.16
C ALA A 6 57.38 -33.47 -14.95
N LEU A 7 56.19 -34.09 -15.14
CA LEU A 7 54.99 -34.10 -14.27
C LEU A 7 54.03 -32.91 -14.53
N GLY A 8 52.73 -33.22 -14.68
CA GLY A 8 51.61 -32.26 -14.64
C GLY A 8 50.54 -32.56 -15.69
N VAL A 9 49.73 -33.61 -15.53
CA VAL A 9 48.40 -33.64 -14.87
C VAL A 9 47.32 -32.80 -15.57
N VAL A 10 46.46 -33.53 -16.30
CA VAL A 10 44.99 -33.47 -16.42
C VAL A 10 44.27 -32.30 -15.75
N ALA A 11 43.44 -31.58 -16.52
CA ALA A 11 41.99 -31.43 -16.30
C ALA A 11 41.44 -30.19 -17.02
N ALA A 12 40.43 -30.36 -17.86
CA ALA A 12 39.39 -29.35 -18.01
C ALA A 12 38.06 -30.06 -18.26
N LEU A 13 37.30 -30.14 -17.18
CA LEU A 13 35.97 -30.69 -17.01
C LEU A 13 34.95 -30.15 -18.03
N VAL A 14 34.14 -31.07 -18.52
CA VAL A 14 32.78 -30.86 -19.03
C VAL A 14 31.92 -30.26 -17.91
N LEU A 15 30.99 -29.33 -18.23
CA LEU A 15 29.59 -29.32 -17.79
C LEU A 15 29.00 -27.90 -17.68
N GLY A 16 27.81 -27.75 -18.24
CA GLY A 16 26.78 -26.91 -17.64
C GLY A 16 26.23 -25.81 -18.55
N ALA A 17 25.36 -26.19 -19.48
CA ALA A 17 24.32 -25.28 -19.94
C ALA A 17 23.58 -24.74 -18.71
N ALA A 18 23.72 -23.44 -18.44
CA ALA A 18 22.92 -22.75 -17.45
C ALA A 18 21.48 -22.70 -17.97
N VAL A 19 20.72 -23.75 -17.66
CA VAL A 19 19.27 -23.75 -17.77
C VAL A 19 18.80 -22.60 -16.90
N LEU A 20 18.20 -21.59 -17.54
CA LEU A 20 17.44 -20.54 -16.88
C LEU A 20 16.41 -21.23 -15.99
N THR A 21 16.71 -21.37 -14.70
CA THR A 21 15.74 -21.81 -13.73
C THR A 21 14.65 -20.75 -13.68
N GLY A 22 13.46 -21.23 -14.03
CA GLY A 22 12.26 -20.44 -14.20
C GLY A 22 12.07 -19.47 -13.05
N GLN A 23 11.64 -18.28 -13.45
CA GLN A 23 11.03 -17.28 -12.59
C GLN A 23 9.88 -17.96 -11.83
N GLY A 24 10.17 -18.50 -10.64
CA GLY A 24 9.12 -18.68 -9.65
C GLY A 24 8.41 -17.35 -9.54
N ALA A 25 7.07 -17.34 -9.60
CA ALA A 25 6.28 -16.14 -9.46
C ALA A 25 6.82 -15.40 -8.23
N ALA A 26 7.59 -14.34 -8.47
CA ALA A 26 8.08 -13.50 -7.40
C ALA A 26 6.80 -13.01 -6.76
N ASN A 27 6.50 -13.50 -5.55
CA ASN A 27 5.44 -12.95 -4.74
C ASN A 27 5.86 -11.51 -4.50
N ALA A 28 5.43 -10.61 -5.39
CA ALA A 28 5.76 -9.21 -5.32
C ALA A 28 5.39 -8.75 -3.91
N ALA A 29 6.31 -8.07 -3.23
CA ALA A 29 6.04 -7.59 -1.90
C ALA A 29 4.73 -6.80 -1.90
N PRO A 30 3.87 -6.93 -0.88
CA PRO A 30 2.61 -6.21 -0.83
C PRO A 30 2.83 -4.71 -1.03
N ASP A 31 1.94 -4.08 -1.80
CA ASP A 31 1.97 -2.63 -1.99
C ASP A 31 2.05 -1.90 -0.65
N ARG A 32 2.71 -0.75 -0.64
CA ARG A 32 2.80 0.10 0.55
C ARG A 32 2.15 1.45 0.31
N LEU A 33 1.39 1.90 1.30
CA LEU A 33 0.83 3.24 1.37
C LEU A 33 1.76 4.13 2.19
N GLN A 34 2.24 5.20 1.55
CA GLN A 34 3.25 6.10 2.09
C GLN A 34 2.76 7.54 2.10
N VAL A 35 2.91 8.21 3.24
CA VAL A 35 2.54 9.61 3.43
C VAL A 35 3.56 10.28 4.33
N ALA A 36 4.52 10.99 3.72
CA ALA A 36 5.65 11.58 4.43
C ALA A 36 5.20 12.54 5.54
N ARG A 37 4.20 13.39 5.26
CA ARG A 37 3.65 14.38 6.20
C ARG A 37 3.18 13.77 7.53
N THR A 38 2.70 12.52 7.50
CA THR A 38 2.18 11.82 8.67
C THR A 38 3.09 10.69 9.14
N GLY A 39 4.23 10.49 8.48
CA GLY A 39 5.10 9.32 8.66
C GLY A 39 4.36 8.00 8.48
N THR A 40 3.29 7.97 7.69
CA THR A 40 2.58 6.73 7.39
C THR A 40 3.42 5.95 6.39
N ASP A 41 3.72 4.70 6.73
CA ASP A 41 4.39 3.75 5.86
C ASP A 41 3.85 2.35 6.18
N ALA A 42 2.84 1.91 5.43
CA ALA A 42 1.99 0.79 5.80
C ALA A 42 1.80 -0.20 4.66
N VAL A 43 1.80 -1.50 4.96
CA VAL A 43 1.41 -2.52 3.97
C VAL A 43 -0.08 -2.39 3.64
N VAL A 44 -0.42 -2.59 2.38
CA VAL A 44 -1.80 -2.64 1.90
C VAL A 44 -2.31 -4.07 1.99
N ILE A 45 -3.37 -4.28 2.77
CA ILE A 45 -4.02 -5.57 2.95
C ILE A 45 -5.37 -5.52 2.24
N LYS A 46 -5.56 -6.39 1.26
CA LYS A 46 -6.84 -6.58 0.57
C LYS A 46 -7.79 -7.37 1.47
N VAL A 47 -9.00 -6.85 1.69
CA VAL A 47 -10.04 -7.47 2.53
C VAL A 47 -11.39 -7.46 1.81
N PRO A 48 -12.29 -8.41 2.12
CA PRO A 48 -13.66 -8.33 1.64
C PRO A 48 -14.39 -7.11 2.22
N ALA A 49 -15.44 -6.68 1.55
CA ALA A 49 -16.41 -5.72 2.07
C ALA A 49 -17.73 -6.45 2.40
N ARG A 50 -18.38 -6.07 3.50
CA ARG A 50 -19.69 -6.58 3.94
C ARG A 50 -20.59 -5.39 4.24
N GLY A 51 -21.70 -5.24 3.50
CA GLY A 51 -22.62 -4.11 3.68
C GLY A 51 -21.94 -2.74 3.60
N ASP A 52 -21.19 -2.48 2.52
CA ASP A 52 -20.43 -1.24 2.27
C ASP A 52 -19.35 -0.91 3.31
N THR A 53 -18.95 -1.89 4.11
CA THR A 53 -17.93 -1.75 5.15
C THR A 53 -16.79 -2.73 4.91
N LEU A 54 -15.55 -2.22 4.89
CA LEU A 54 -14.37 -3.09 4.83
C LEU A 54 -14.29 -3.97 6.07
N ALA A 55 -14.05 -5.26 5.88
CA ALA A 55 -13.73 -6.19 6.96
C ALA A 55 -12.28 -5.96 7.43
N VAL A 56 -12.04 -4.83 8.09
CA VAL A 56 -10.71 -4.43 8.57
C VAL A 56 -10.18 -5.43 9.61
N GLY A 57 -8.91 -5.80 9.50
CA GLY A 57 -8.25 -6.63 10.51
C GLY A 57 -7.92 -5.84 11.78
N SER A 58 -7.22 -6.47 12.73
CA SER A 58 -6.90 -5.89 14.05
C SER A 58 -5.58 -5.13 14.14
N ARG A 59 -4.79 -5.04 13.06
CA ARG A 59 -3.44 -4.46 13.11
C ARG A 59 -3.52 -2.94 13.27
N LEU A 60 -3.24 -2.47 14.48
CA LEU A 60 -3.26 -1.05 14.81
C LEU A 60 -2.22 -0.23 14.01
N ARG A 61 -1.04 -0.82 13.77
CA ARG A 61 0.12 -0.16 13.16
C ARG A 61 0.53 -0.85 11.87
N GLY A 62 1.18 -0.08 10.98
CA GLY A 62 1.91 -0.62 9.82
C GLY A 62 1.04 -1.29 8.75
N ALA A 63 -0.29 -1.24 8.85
CA ALA A 63 -1.19 -1.85 7.89
C ALA A 63 -2.37 -0.92 7.58
N VAL A 64 -2.74 -0.85 6.31
CA VAL A 64 -4.00 -0.27 5.84
C VAL A 64 -4.79 -1.33 5.07
N TYR A 65 -6.10 -1.18 5.05
CA TYR A 65 -7.02 -2.14 4.47
C TYR A 65 -7.71 -1.53 3.26
N THR A 66 -7.79 -2.27 2.16
CA THR A 66 -8.53 -1.87 0.96
C THR A 66 -9.43 -2.98 0.48
N TRP A 67 -10.44 -2.68 -0.32
CA TRP A 67 -11.35 -3.68 -0.83
C TRP A 67 -10.64 -4.61 -1.83
N SER A 68 -10.79 -5.92 -1.64
CA SER A 68 -10.15 -6.92 -2.50
C SER A 68 -10.65 -6.95 -3.95
N LYS A 69 -11.86 -6.43 -4.20
CA LYS A 69 -12.44 -6.31 -5.55
C LYS A 69 -12.52 -4.86 -6.04
N GLY A 70 -11.89 -3.92 -5.32
CA GLY A 70 -11.80 -2.53 -5.75
C GLY A 70 -10.71 -2.34 -6.80
N ASP A 71 -10.76 -1.21 -7.50
CA ASP A 71 -9.76 -0.88 -8.50
C ASP A 71 -8.36 -0.80 -7.87
N PRO A 72 -7.34 -1.36 -8.53
CA PRO A 72 -5.96 -1.07 -8.21
C PRO A 72 -5.72 0.43 -8.13
N PRO A 73 -4.95 0.92 -7.14
CA PRO A 73 -4.70 2.36 -6.97
C PRO A 73 -4.19 3.04 -8.25
N CYS A 74 -3.44 2.33 -9.07
CA CYS A 74 -2.86 2.86 -10.29
C CYS A 74 -3.78 2.85 -11.51
N ASP A 75 -5.06 2.55 -11.35
CA ASP A 75 -6.03 2.61 -12.43
C ASP A 75 -6.26 4.05 -12.92
N PRO A 76 -6.63 4.24 -14.20
CA PRO A 76 -6.88 5.56 -14.77
C PRO A 76 -8.22 6.17 -14.31
N THR A 77 -9.12 5.37 -13.74
CA THR A 77 -10.45 5.76 -13.28
C THR A 77 -10.75 5.18 -11.90
N GLY A 78 -11.85 5.64 -11.30
CA GLY A 78 -12.37 5.05 -10.07
C GLY A 78 -11.72 5.56 -8.78
N SER A 79 -12.10 4.95 -7.68
CA SER A 79 -11.81 5.40 -6.32
C SER A 79 -11.45 4.23 -5.41
N THR A 80 -10.19 4.18 -4.99
CA THR A 80 -9.71 3.19 -4.02
C THR A 80 -9.76 3.75 -2.60
N VAL A 81 -10.38 3.02 -1.67
CA VAL A 81 -10.48 3.41 -0.26
C VAL A 81 -9.47 2.64 0.58
N TYR A 82 -8.71 3.35 1.40
CA TYR A 82 -7.78 2.80 2.38
C TYR A 82 -8.25 3.11 3.80
N ALA A 83 -8.61 2.08 4.54
CA ALA A 83 -8.95 2.18 5.96
C ALA A 83 -7.74 1.91 6.85
N GLY A 84 -7.55 2.73 7.88
CA GLY A 84 -6.50 2.56 8.87
C GLY A 84 -7.02 2.78 10.28
N HIS A 85 -6.47 2.04 11.24
CA HIS A 85 -6.79 2.24 12.65
C HIS A 85 -6.17 3.52 13.21
N ALA A 86 -6.93 4.16 14.09
CA ALA A 86 -6.50 5.32 14.84
C ALA A 86 -6.78 5.08 16.32
N TRP A 87 -5.87 5.50 17.19
CA TRP A 87 -5.93 5.28 18.63
C TRP A 87 -5.56 6.54 19.39
N ARG A 88 -6.38 6.92 20.37
CA ARG A 88 -6.21 8.14 21.17
C ARG A 88 -4.89 8.15 21.93
N ALA A 89 -4.43 7.00 22.42
CA ALA A 89 -3.13 6.90 23.09
C ALA A 89 -1.94 6.81 22.11
N GLY A 90 -2.18 6.99 20.81
CA GLY A 90 -1.17 6.96 19.76
C GLY A 90 -0.93 5.58 19.13
N ASN A 91 0.07 5.53 18.25
CA ASN A 91 0.57 4.37 17.51
C ASN A 91 -0.29 3.85 16.35
N GLY A 92 -1.52 4.32 16.17
CA GLY A 92 -2.36 3.98 15.03
C GLY A 92 -1.79 4.48 13.71
N VAL A 93 -1.91 3.68 12.66
CA VAL A 93 -1.46 4.03 11.29
C VAL A 93 -2.10 5.33 10.77
N ALA A 94 -3.33 5.61 11.22
CA ALA A 94 -4.16 6.74 10.79
C ALA A 94 -4.17 7.92 11.77
N ASP A 95 -3.48 7.83 12.91
CA ASP A 95 -3.55 8.84 13.98
C ASP A 95 -3.28 10.25 13.48
N ARG A 96 -2.31 10.36 12.57
CA ARG A 96 -1.83 11.65 12.06
C ARG A 96 -2.51 12.06 10.75
N TRP A 97 -3.43 11.28 10.19
CA TRP A 97 -4.13 11.66 8.94
C TRP A 97 -4.94 12.95 9.07
N GLY A 98 -5.35 13.30 10.30
CA GLY A 98 -5.95 14.61 10.61
C GLY A 98 -5.05 15.81 10.29
N ARG A 99 -3.74 15.60 10.07
CA ARG A 99 -2.76 16.66 9.75
C ARG A 99 -2.60 16.89 8.24
N LEU A 100 -3.18 16.04 7.40
CA LEU A 100 -3.09 16.14 5.94
C LEU A 100 -3.87 17.33 5.40
N ARG A 101 -3.28 18.05 4.45
CA ARG A 101 -3.78 19.28 3.85
C ARG A 101 -3.68 19.18 2.33
N ARG A 102 -4.38 20.08 1.64
CA ARG A 102 -4.29 20.19 0.18
C ARG A 102 -2.83 20.33 -0.25
N GLY A 103 -2.42 19.60 -1.29
CA GLY A 103 -1.05 19.57 -1.80
C GLY A 103 -0.17 18.49 -1.17
N ASP A 104 -0.54 17.91 -0.02
CA ASP A 104 0.21 16.79 0.55
C ASP A 104 0.17 15.57 -0.39
N VAL A 105 1.27 14.82 -0.44
CA VAL A 105 1.41 13.69 -1.35
C VAL A 105 1.23 12.36 -0.63
N VAL A 106 0.40 11.51 -1.22
CA VAL A 106 0.25 10.09 -0.89
C VAL A 106 0.84 9.26 -2.02
N ARG A 107 1.64 8.24 -1.69
CA ARG A 107 2.16 7.27 -2.66
C ARG A 107 1.63 5.88 -2.34
N VAL A 108 1.22 5.14 -3.35
CA VAL A 108 0.80 3.74 -3.20
C VAL A 108 0.93 3.01 -4.54
N ALA A 109 1.45 1.77 -4.50
CA ALA A 109 1.68 0.91 -5.67
C ALA A 109 2.44 1.58 -6.83
N GLY A 110 3.39 2.48 -6.52
CA GLY A 110 4.12 3.24 -7.54
C GLY A 110 3.31 4.34 -8.23
N CYS A 111 2.20 4.78 -7.64
CA CYS A 111 1.44 5.95 -8.06
C CYS A 111 1.48 7.08 -7.04
N ARG A 112 1.39 8.31 -7.55
CA ARG A 112 1.36 9.54 -6.76
C ARG A 112 -0.03 10.18 -6.77
N PHE A 113 -0.51 10.53 -5.59
CA PHE A 113 -1.77 11.24 -5.37
C PHE A 113 -1.54 12.50 -4.57
N GLU A 114 -2.24 13.56 -4.93
CA GLU A 114 -2.22 14.84 -4.23
C GLU A 114 -3.53 15.01 -3.45
N VAL A 115 -3.42 15.26 -2.15
CA VAL A 115 -4.56 15.56 -1.29
C VAL A 115 -5.26 16.80 -1.82
N THR A 116 -6.57 16.70 -2.01
CA THR A 116 -7.42 17.80 -2.49
C THR A 116 -8.20 18.43 -1.35
N ARG A 117 -8.62 17.61 -0.38
CA ARG A 117 -9.35 18.04 0.82
C ARG A 117 -9.32 16.97 1.92
N ARG A 118 -9.59 17.43 3.14
CA ARG A 118 -9.81 16.62 4.34
C ARG A 118 -11.14 17.02 4.97
N GLU A 119 -11.89 16.02 5.39
CA GLU A 119 -13.18 16.20 6.04
C GLU A 119 -13.26 15.36 7.32
N TYR A 120 -14.20 15.71 8.20
CA TYR A 120 -14.55 14.91 9.38
C TYR A 120 -16.00 14.46 9.29
N TRP A 121 -16.22 13.17 9.15
CA TRP A 121 -17.55 12.60 8.96
C TRP A 121 -18.04 11.93 10.24
N PRO A 122 -19.36 11.92 10.52
CA PRO A 122 -19.90 11.07 11.58
C PRO A 122 -19.52 9.60 11.37
N ALA A 123 -19.14 8.88 12.43
CA ALA A 123 -18.78 7.46 12.37
C ALA A 123 -19.96 6.56 11.95
N LYS A 124 -21.20 7.04 12.02
CA LYS A 124 -22.37 6.32 11.52
C LYS A 124 -22.63 6.54 10.03
N ARG A 125 -21.95 7.51 9.38
CA ARG A 125 -22.13 7.80 7.96
C ARG A 125 -21.64 6.62 7.11
N ARG A 126 -22.48 6.17 6.18
CA ARG A 126 -22.13 5.13 5.20
C ARG A 126 -21.07 5.62 4.22
N MET A 127 -20.21 4.71 3.78
CA MET A 127 -19.08 5.01 2.89
C MET A 127 -19.25 4.44 1.48
N GLY A 128 -20.38 3.81 1.17
CA GLY A 128 -20.71 3.24 -0.15
C GLY A 128 -20.32 4.14 -1.32
N SER A 129 -20.71 5.43 -1.26
CA SER A 129 -20.39 6.44 -2.29
C SER A 129 -18.89 6.71 -2.53
N LEU A 130 -18.00 6.25 -1.65
CA LEU A 130 -16.55 6.34 -1.83
C LEU A 130 -15.99 5.22 -2.69
N TYR A 131 -16.69 4.08 -2.76
CA TYR A 131 -16.33 2.96 -3.61
C TYR A 131 -17.02 3.16 -4.96
N SER A 132 -16.26 3.59 -5.95
CA SER A 132 -16.77 3.78 -7.31
C SER A 132 -15.69 3.33 -8.27
N VAL A 133 -16.09 2.54 -9.26
CA VAL A 133 -15.21 2.08 -10.34
C VAL A 133 -15.17 3.05 -11.53
N SER A 134 -15.90 4.16 -11.43
CA SER A 134 -16.06 5.15 -12.49
C SER A 134 -15.61 6.55 -12.05
N GLY A 135 -15.47 7.45 -13.02
CA GLY A 135 -15.02 8.82 -12.78
C GLY A 135 -13.50 8.96 -12.61
N PRO A 136 -13.02 10.15 -12.23
CA PRO A 136 -11.59 10.44 -12.16
C PRO A 136 -10.86 9.60 -11.10
N ALA A 137 -9.66 9.12 -11.45
CA ALA A 137 -8.80 8.38 -10.53
C ALA A 137 -8.53 9.15 -9.23
N ARG A 138 -8.93 8.56 -8.11
CA ARG A 138 -8.71 9.09 -6.77
C ARG A 138 -8.48 7.99 -5.76
N ILE A 139 -7.93 8.38 -4.62
CA ILE A 139 -7.92 7.56 -3.41
C ILE A 139 -8.59 8.30 -2.27
N VAL A 140 -9.08 7.52 -1.29
CA VAL A 140 -9.64 8.07 -0.07
C VAL A 140 -9.04 7.36 1.15
N LEU A 141 -8.47 8.12 2.07
CA LEU A 141 -7.97 7.59 3.33
C LEU A 141 -9.04 7.77 4.42
N VAL A 142 -9.30 6.72 5.19
CA VAL A 142 -10.33 6.70 6.23
C VAL A 142 -9.78 6.12 7.53
N GLY A 143 -9.85 6.90 8.61
CA GLY A 143 -9.58 6.41 9.96
C GLY A 143 -10.48 7.07 10.98
N CYS A 144 -10.57 6.51 12.18
CA CYS A 144 -11.20 7.22 13.30
C CYS A 144 -10.47 8.55 13.56
N LYS A 145 -11.16 9.54 14.12
CA LYS A 145 -10.51 10.76 14.62
C LYS A 145 -10.04 10.44 16.07
N PRO A 146 -8.72 10.40 16.37
CA PRO A 146 -8.23 9.88 17.66
C PRO A 146 -8.73 10.65 18.89
N ASP A 147 -8.94 11.96 18.75
CA ASP A 147 -9.47 12.83 19.79
C ASP A 147 -11.02 12.81 19.85
N ASP A 148 -11.71 12.23 18.86
CA ASP A 148 -13.18 12.09 18.85
C ASP A 148 -13.64 10.90 17.99
N TYR A 149 -13.90 9.74 18.62
CA TYR A 149 -14.31 8.52 17.92
C TYR A 149 -15.75 8.54 17.38
N SER A 150 -16.55 9.56 17.71
CA SER A 150 -17.82 9.77 17.01
C SER A 150 -17.60 10.25 15.58
N ARG A 151 -16.36 10.58 15.21
CA ARG A 151 -15.96 11.10 13.90
C ARG A 151 -14.90 10.22 13.24
N ARG A 152 -14.86 10.29 11.91
CA ARG A 152 -13.80 9.75 11.04
C ARG A 152 -13.06 10.89 10.37
N THR A 153 -11.74 10.76 10.29
CA THR A 153 -10.93 11.53 9.35
C THR A 153 -11.08 10.92 7.97
N VAL A 154 -11.49 11.73 6.99
CA VAL A 154 -11.63 11.31 5.58
C VAL A 154 -10.79 12.24 4.72
N VAL A 155 -9.82 11.68 4.00
CA VAL A 155 -8.88 12.44 3.16
C VAL A 155 -9.06 12.02 1.71
N PHE A 156 -9.32 12.99 0.83
CA PHE A 156 -9.49 12.75 -0.60
C PHE A 156 -8.23 13.18 -1.33
N ALA A 157 -7.69 12.32 -2.19
CA ALA A 157 -6.53 12.64 -3.02
C ALA A 157 -6.77 12.24 -4.47
N ARG A 158 -6.40 13.11 -5.41
CA ARG A 158 -6.50 12.85 -6.86
C ARG A 158 -5.19 12.29 -7.37
N LYS A 159 -5.23 11.45 -8.40
CA LYS A 159 -4.00 10.97 -9.04
C LYS A 159 -3.28 12.11 -9.76
N VAL A 160 -1.96 12.15 -9.67
CA VAL A 160 -1.10 13.16 -10.32
C VAL A 160 0.09 12.55 -11.07
N GLY A 161 0.28 11.23 -11.02
CA GLY A 161 1.34 10.55 -11.75
C GLY A 161 1.54 9.09 -11.31
N ARG A 162 2.50 8.45 -11.95
CA ARG A 162 3.20 7.28 -11.40
C ARG A 162 4.37 7.79 -10.57
#